data_AF-A0A1I0Q0B5-F1
#
_entry.id   AF-A0A1I0Q0B5-F1
#
_cell.length_a   1.000
_cell.length_b   1.000
_cell.length_c   1.000
_cell.angle_alpha   90.00
_cell.angle_beta   90.00
_cell.angle_gamma   90.00
#
_symmetry.space_group_name_H-M   'P 1'
#
loop_
_entity.id
_entity.type
_entity.pdbx_description
1 polymer ?
#
loop_
_entity_poly.entity_id
_entity_poly.type
_entity_poly.pdbx_seq_one_letter_code
_entity_poly.pdbx_strand_id
1 'polypeptide(L)'
;MRRFALLLALFVVIASPAAVAADASPDALRDALLALAIGAPDSGVPVELPVGDGASSTFELRDSRTVPPGLARRFPGLRSFRGVDPLGRTARLDLANDDLRLAVRDGANEWVARATKGGGWTAPASANTADAKVLPPVPGAGEAGSRKAHASGANARAQGGVRYDFRLAVATDSGYATKAGGTVAQTLGEVVHLVNRANEVFETDMGVHFTLVEDSDRLIPTRTRQDPFLRGDPVPTAVEWIDGIVGGANYDIGHALLDMSGGQSEVGTSCSDARDADFMATHKAAAWSGTKEPAMSPQGLDFFIHVLGRQLGAWPTAAGCQRDALGDHAVEPGSGSTAMGYASATCAPAATLQARADRYFHAVSIGQMHDWLSSRGGRCATKRLNGATAPWIDPRQLDEWIVVPARTPFVLEALATPGEGGRRLTYAWEQVGAYGGAGTDTDGILFRSWPPTTSGRRTFPRMADALRGQDGGTGERLPTATRTLDFTLTVRDNAGESSTLAQANARVHVVDTGQAFAVDVPATATAGEPMPLRWNVAGTDADPIACHFVDVDLSLDGGDDWTTIAVDEPNDGDAAPVLPDHIASDRARVRVRCDRRPFFAVTTSDFSVVKRAAR
;
A
#
# COMPACT_ATOMS: atom_id res chain seq x y z
N MET A 1 -57.36 9.75 -53.78
CA MET A 1 -56.77 9.35 -52.48
C MET A 1 -55.26 9.61 -52.51
N ARG A 2 -54.62 9.83 -51.35
CA ARG A 2 -53.16 9.86 -51.08
C ARG A 2 -52.24 10.49 -52.15
N ARG A 3 -51.66 11.66 -51.84
CA ARG A 3 -50.32 12.07 -52.31
C ARG A 3 -49.35 11.96 -51.13
N PHE A 4 -48.11 11.55 -51.39
CA PHE A 4 -47.04 11.53 -50.39
C PHE A 4 -46.55 12.94 -50.09
N ALA A 5 -46.16 13.20 -48.84
CA ALA A 5 -45.33 14.31 -48.44
C ALA A 5 -44.24 13.76 -47.51
N LEU A 6 -42.97 14.03 -47.84
CA LEU A 6 -41.82 13.57 -47.05
C LEU A 6 -41.53 14.61 -45.97
N LEU A 7 -41.63 14.24 -44.69
CA LEU A 7 -41.30 15.12 -43.57
C LEU A 7 -39.90 14.78 -43.05
N LEU A 8 -38.94 15.66 -43.34
CA LEU A 8 -37.55 15.51 -42.93
C LEU A 8 -37.40 15.93 -41.47
N ALA A 9 -37.17 14.97 -40.56
CA ALA A 9 -36.97 15.25 -39.14
C ALA A 9 -35.54 15.79 -38.91
N LEU A 10 -35.44 17.08 -38.56
CA LEU A 10 -34.16 17.73 -38.28
C LEU A 10 -33.69 17.38 -36.86
N PHE A 11 -32.79 16.40 -36.74
CA PHE A 11 -32.10 16.12 -35.47
C PHE A 11 -31.13 17.26 -35.13
N VAL A 12 -31.50 18.09 -34.16
CA VAL A 12 -30.58 19.04 -33.53
C VAL A 12 -29.66 18.26 -32.61
N VAL A 13 -28.45 17.97 -33.09
CA VAL A 13 -27.37 17.46 -32.25
C VAL A 13 -26.91 18.61 -31.34
N ILE A 14 -27.35 18.58 -30.08
CA ILE A 14 -26.75 19.39 -29.03
C ILE A 14 -25.36 18.80 -28.76
N ALA A 15 -24.35 19.34 -29.43
CA ALA A 15 -22.97 19.01 -29.11
C ALA A 15 -22.65 19.54 -27.71
N SER A 16 -22.37 18.64 -26.77
CA SER A 16 -21.73 19.03 -25.52
C SER A 16 -20.44 19.82 -25.85
N PRO A 17 -20.16 20.94 -25.18
CA PRO A 17 -18.89 21.62 -25.38
C PRO A 17 -17.77 20.65 -25.01
N ALA A 18 -16.76 20.54 -25.88
CA ALA A 18 -15.55 19.81 -25.54
C ALA A 18 -14.94 20.48 -24.29
N ALA A 19 -14.86 19.74 -23.18
CA ALA A 19 -14.32 20.26 -21.94
C ALA A 19 -12.81 20.52 -22.14
N VAL A 20 -12.47 21.79 -22.34
CA VAL A 20 -11.09 22.26 -22.34
C VAL A 20 -10.52 21.94 -20.97
N ALA A 21 -9.42 21.18 -20.92
CA ALA A 21 -8.74 20.90 -19.66
C ALA A 21 -8.34 22.23 -19.00
N ALA A 22 -8.52 22.33 -17.69
CA ALA A 22 -8.10 23.52 -16.96
C ALA A 22 -6.58 23.73 -17.15
N ASP A 23 -6.17 24.97 -17.41
CA ASP A 23 -4.75 25.35 -17.50
C ASP A 23 -4.02 24.94 -16.22
N ALA A 24 -2.83 24.37 -16.37
CA ALA A 24 -2.08 23.73 -15.28
C ALA A 24 -1.53 24.72 -14.23
N SER A 25 -1.76 26.03 -14.42
CA SER A 25 -1.46 27.05 -13.42
C SER A 25 -2.35 26.88 -12.18
N PRO A 26 -1.77 26.79 -10.96
CA PRO A 26 -2.51 26.66 -9.69
C PRO A 26 -3.65 27.64 -9.48
N ASP A 27 -3.54 28.86 -10.04
CA ASP A 27 -4.55 29.90 -9.87
C ASP A 27 -5.76 29.68 -10.79
N ALA A 28 -5.56 29.34 -12.07
CA ALA A 28 -6.65 28.94 -12.96
C ALA A 28 -7.35 27.65 -12.48
N LEU A 29 -6.56 26.71 -11.95
CA LEU A 29 -7.07 25.50 -11.33
C LEU A 29 -7.91 25.79 -10.06
N ARG A 30 -7.48 26.73 -9.21
CA ARG A 30 -8.26 27.17 -8.04
C ARG A 30 -9.63 27.70 -8.48
N ASP A 31 -9.67 28.58 -9.47
CA ASP A 31 -10.91 29.20 -9.95
C ASP A 31 -11.87 28.17 -10.58
N ALA A 32 -11.34 27.25 -11.40
CA ALA A 32 -12.11 26.18 -12.01
C ALA A 32 -12.75 25.24 -10.96
N LEU A 33 -12.04 24.95 -9.87
CA LEU A 33 -12.51 24.08 -8.78
C LEU A 33 -13.46 24.80 -7.80
N LEU A 34 -13.28 26.10 -7.58
CA LEU A 34 -14.24 26.91 -6.82
C LEU A 34 -15.58 27.07 -7.56
N ALA A 35 -15.55 27.08 -8.90
CA ALA A 35 -16.76 27.11 -9.73
C ALA A 35 -17.60 25.82 -9.67
N LEU A 36 -17.04 24.68 -9.24
CA LEU A 36 -17.80 23.43 -9.06
C LEU A 36 -18.80 23.55 -7.90
N ALA A 37 -20.07 23.25 -8.16
CA ALA A 37 -21.15 23.36 -7.19
C ALA A 37 -20.93 22.50 -5.94
N ILE A 38 -21.09 23.10 -4.76
CA ILE A 38 -20.98 22.40 -3.47
C ILE A 38 -22.13 21.38 -3.34
N GLY A 39 -21.79 20.12 -3.11
CA GLY A 39 -22.77 19.04 -2.97
C GLY A 39 -23.21 18.39 -4.30
N ALA A 40 -22.48 18.61 -5.40
CA ALA A 40 -22.65 17.91 -6.67
C ALA A 40 -21.50 16.89 -6.90
N PRO A 41 -21.50 15.72 -6.24
CA PRO A 41 -20.37 14.79 -6.28
C PRO A 41 -20.14 14.13 -7.66
N ASP A 42 -21.14 14.14 -8.54
CA ASP A 42 -21.10 13.49 -9.85
C ASP A 42 -20.60 14.41 -10.98
N SER A 43 -20.47 15.72 -10.74
CA SER A 43 -19.87 16.65 -11.71
C SER A 43 -18.35 16.62 -11.61
N GLY A 44 -17.69 16.18 -12.69
CA GLY A 44 -16.23 16.18 -12.83
C GLY A 44 -15.71 17.28 -13.74
N VAL A 45 -14.45 17.67 -13.55
CA VAL A 45 -13.67 18.54 -14.46
C VAL A 45 -12.40 17.81 -14.88
N PRO A 46 -12.08 17.72 -16.19
CA PRO A 46 -10.78 17.24 -16.63
C PRO A 46 -9.69 18.28 -16.31
N VAL A 47 -8.69 17.88 -15.54
CA VAL A 47 -7.56 18.73 -15.14
C VAL A 47 -6.26 18.03 -15.48
N GLU A 48 -5.35 18.76 -16.13
CA GLU A 48 -3.98 18.30 -16.33
C GLU A 48 -3.15 18.55 -15.05
N LEU A 49 -2.66 17.47 -14.44
CA LEU A 49 -1.87 17.51 -13.20
C LEU A 49 -0.47 16.93 -13.44
N PRO A 50 0.57 17.41 -12.73
CA PRO A 50 1.90 16.81 -12.77
C PRO A 50 1.89 15.42 -12.09
N VAL A 51 2.57 14.45 -12.70
CA VAL A 51 2.57 13.04 -12.24
C VAL A 51 3.96 12.50 -11.88
N GLY A 52 4.94 13.40 -11.72
CA GLY A 52 6.36 13.07 -11.54
C GLY A 52 7.18 13.27 -12.83
N ASP A 53 8.51 13.32 -12.70
CA ASP A 53 9.51 13.29 -13.78
C ASP A 53 9.30 14.26 -14.97
N GLY A 54 8.64 15.39 -14.72
CA GLY A 54 8.31 16.39 -15.75
C GLY A 54 7.12 16.00 -16.65
N ALA A 55 6.48 14.87 -16.40
CA ALA A 55 5.27 14.42 -17.09
C ALA A 55 3.99 14.95 -16.41
N SER A 56 2.92 14.98 -17.20
CA SER A 56 1.56 15.33 -16.77
C SER A 56 0.55 14.22 -17.12
N SER A 57 -0.66 14.33 -16.60
CA SER A 57 -1.81 13.54 -17.08
C SER A 57 -3.14 14.22 -16.79
N THR A 58 -4.16 13.88 -17.58
CA THR A 58 -5.53 14.37 -17.37
C THR A 58 -6.26 13.47 -16.38
N PHE A 59 -6.56 14.02 -15.21
CA PHE A 59 -7.42 13.38 -14.20
C PHE A 59 -8.83 13.94 -14.33
N GLU A 60 -9.86 13.10 -14.16
CA GLU A 60 -11.21 13.59 -13.93
C GLU A 60 -11.38 13.90 -12.43
N LEU A 61 -11.29 15.18 -12.06
CA LEU A 61 -11.44 15.62 -10.67
C LEU A 61 -12.91 15.80 -10.30
N ARG A 62 -13.34 15.16 -9.22
CA ARG A 62 -14.69 15.25 -8.62
C ARG A 62 -14.59 15.57 -7.13
N ASP A 63 -15.66 16.11 -6.55
CA ASP A 63 -15.72 16.42 -5.11
C ASP A 63 -15.44 15.15 -4.27
N SER A 64 -14.48 15.22 -3.35
CA SER A 64 -13.98 14.06 -2.62
C SER A 64 -15.00 13.48 -1.64
N ARG A 65 -16.03 14.25 -1.26
CA ARG A 65 -16.95 13.99 -0.14
C ARG A 65 -16.28 13.95 1.25
N THR A 66 -15.02 14.36 1.37
CA THR A 66 -14.35 14.52 2.67
C THR A 66 -14.96 15.69 3.48
N VAL A 67 -15.41 16.75 2.80
CA VAL A 67 -16.04 17.93 3.42
C VAL A 67 -17.57 17.85 3.24
N PRO A 68 -18.39 17.89 4.30
CA PRO A 68 -19.84 17.85 4.16
C PRO A 68 -20.40 19.19 3.65
N PRO A 69 -21.56 19.21 2.96
CA PRO A 69 -22.04 20.41 2.28
C PRO A 69 -22.37 21.60 3.19
N GLY A 70 -22.76 21.43 4.45
CA GLY A 70 -22.98 22.52 5.39
C GLY A 70 -21.68 23.20 5.82
N LEU A 71 -20.63 22.44 6.15
CA LEU A 71 -19.29 22.93 6.47
C LEU A 71 -18.68 23.66 5.27
N ALA A 72 -18.74 23.07 4.07
CA ALA A 72 -18.29 23.72 2.84
C ALA A 72 -19.03 25.03 2.54
N ARG A 73 -20.31 25.18 2.95
CA ARG A 73 -21.04 26.45 2.83
C ARG A 73 -20.68 27.49 3.89
N ARG A 74 -20.15 27.09 5.06
CA ARG A 74 -19.59 28.02 6.06
C ARG A 74 -18.15 28.44 5.72
N PHE A 75 -17.39 27.55 5.08
CA PHE A 75 -16.02 27.77 4.64
C PHE A 75 -15.92 27.54 3.11
N PRO A 76 -16.42 28.46 2.26
CA PRO A 76 -16.46 28.24 0.80
C PRO A 76 -15.09 28.09 0.13
N GLY A 77 -14.02 28.58 0.77
CA GLY A 77 -12.64 28.34 0.34
C GLY A 77 -12.07 26.97 0.76
N LEU A 78 -12.81 26.17 1.54
CA LEU A 78 -12.42 24.82 1.96
C LEU A 78 -13.08 23.79 1.03
N ARG A 79 -12.32 23.24 0.09
CA ARG A 79 -12.78 22.25 -0.88
C ARG A 79 -11.83 21.07 -0.93
N SER A 80 -12.33 19.91 -1.34
CA SER A 80 -11.57 18.67 -1.39
C SER A 80 -12.03 17.82 -2.56
N PHE A 81 -11.09 17.24 -3.29
CA PHE A 81 -11.32 16.56 -4.57
C PHE A 81 -10.54 15.24 -4.65
N ARG A 82 -11.07 14.30 -5.42
CA ARG A 82 -10.42 13.04 -5.81
C ARG A 82 -10.48 12.90 -7.33
N GLY A 83 -9.55 12.19 -7.93
CA GLY A 83 -9.62 11.81 -9.34
C GLY A 83 -8.79 10.58 -9.66
N VAL A 84 -9.00 10.05 -10.87
CA VAL A 84 -8.26 8.93 -11.44
C VAL A 84 -7.89 9.29 -12.88
N ASP A 85 -6.72 8.86 -13.37
CA ASP A 85 -6.30 9.01 -14.77
C ASP A 85 -6.49 7.70 -15.59
N PRO A 86 -6.33 7.73 -16.93
CA PRO A 86 -6.45 6.53 -17.77
C PRO A 86 -5.42 5.41 -17.50
N LEU A 87 -4.41 5.65 -16.66
CA LEU A 87 -3.43 4.64 -16.22
C LEU A 87 -3.74 4.10 -14.83
N GLY A 88 -4.86 4.49 -14.21
CA GLY A 88 -5.26 4.06 -12.87
C GLY A 88 -4.44 4.71 -11.75
N ARG A 89 -3.76 5.84 -12.01
CA ARG A 89 -3.13 6.65 -10.96
C ARG A 89 -4.20 7.44 -10.23
N THR A 90 -4.09 7.55 -8.90
CA THR A 90 -5.04 8.31 -8.08
C THR A 90 -4.50 9.71 -7.79
N ALA A 91 -5.39 10.69 -7.74
CA ALA A 91 -5.08 12.04 -7.29
C ALA A 91 -5.99 12.46 -6.13
N ARG A 92 -5.40 13.16 -5.16
CA ARG A 92 -6.09 13.88 -4.07
C ARG A 92 -5.67 15.34 -4.16
N LEU A 93 -6.63 16.22 -4.34
CA LEU A 93 -6.39 17.65 -4.49
C LEU A 93 -7.32 18.40 -3.56
N ASP A 94 -6.79 19.37 -2.81
CA ASP A 94 -7.51 20.04 -1.74
C ASP A 94 -7.18 21.53 -1.70
N LEU A 95 -8.14 22.33 -1.28
CA LEU A 95 -8.07 23.78 -1.22
C LEU A 95 -8.45 24.29 0.17
N ALA A 96 -7.64 25.20 0.72
CA ALA A 96 -7.88 25.90 1.98
C ALA A 96 -7.65 27.42 1.80
N ASN A 97 -8.61 28.09 1.17
CA ASN A 97 -8.52 29.47 0.68
C ASN A 97 -7.51 29.58 -0.48
N ASP A 98 -6.46 30.39 -0.37
CA ASP A 98 -5.42 30.51 -1.41
C ASP A 98 -4.54 29.24 -1.53
N ASP A 99 -4.50 28.43 -0.46
CA ASP A 99 -3.62 27.28 -0.31
C ASP A 99 -4.16 26.05 -1.04
N LEU A 100 -3.53 25.70 -2.16
CA LEU A 100 -3.86 24.55 -3.00
C LEU A 100 -2.80 23.46 -2.83
N ARG A 101 -3.24 22.22 -2.58
CA ARG A 101 -2.36 21.07 -2.31
C ARG A 101 -2.76 19.87 -3.17
N LEU A 102 -1.76 19.10 -3.57
CA LEU A 102 -1.87 17.96 -4.48
C LEU A 102 -1.08 16.78 -3.93
N ALA A 103 -1.67 15.59 -3.98
CA ALA A 103 -0.97 14.32 -3.96
C ALA A 103 -1.40 13.50 -5.18
N VAL A 104 -0.45 12.87 -5.87
CA VAL A 104 -0.67 11.88 -6.93
C VAL A 104 0.04 10.59 -6.56
N ARG A 105 -0.60 9.44 -6.76
CA ARG A 105 -0.08 8.13 -6.39
C ARG A 105 -0.15 7.16 -7.56
N ASP A 106 0.96 6.47 -7.80
CA ASP A 106 1.11 5.39 -8.79
C ASP A 106 1.68 4.15 -8.09
N GLY A 107 0.80 3.30 -7.56
CA GLY A 107 1.15 2.11 -6.79
C GLY A 107 2.06 2.44 -5.59
N ALA A 108 3.34 2.10 -5.73
CA ALA A 108 4.39 2.33 -4.74
C ALA A 108 4.94 3.77 -4.71
N ASN A 109 4.62 4.60 -5.71
CA ASN A 109 5.16 5.95 -5.89
C ASN A 109 4.14 7.00 -5.51
N GLU A 110 4.59 8.07 -4.86
CA GLU A 110 3.76 9.19 -4.43
C GLU A 110 4.48 10.51 -4.72
N TRP A 111 3.77 11.46 -5.32
CA TRP A 111 4.22 12.82 -5.56
C TRP A 111 3.33 13.78 -4.78
N VAL A 112 3.91 14.61 -3.92
CA VAL A 112 3.17 15.56 -3.07
C VAL A 112 3.67 16.98 -3.32
N ALA A 113 2.75 17.88 -3.62
CA ALA A 113 3.06 19.27 -3.96
C ALA A 113 2.07 20.27 -3.35
N ARG A 114 2.54 21.52 -3.22
CA ARG A 114 1.78 22.70 -2.78
C ARG A 114 1.94 23.80 -3.81
N ALA A 115 0.89 24.57 -4.06
CA ALA A 115 0.95 25.73 -4.94
C ALA A 115 1.82 26.85 -4.34
N THR A 116 2.56 27.55 -5.20
CA THR A 116 3.30 28.76 -4.85
C THR A 116 2.52 30.00 -5.27
N LYS A 117 2.78 31.15 -4.62
CA LYS A 117 2.16 32.45 -4.94
C LYS A 117 2.59 33.07 -6.29
N GLY A 118 3.13 32.26 -7.19
CA GLY A 118 3.58 32.65 -8.53
C GLY A 118 3.19 31.64 -9.60
N GLY A 119 2.12 30.86 -9.38
CA GLY A 119 1.60 29.91 -10.37
C GLY A 119 2.45 28.66 -10.60
N GLY A 120 3.25 28.23 -9.61
CA GLY A 120 4.06 27.00 -9.70
C GLY A 120 3.77 26.00 -8.58
N TRP A 121 4.38 24.82 -8.66
CA TRP A 121 4.29 23.76 -7.64
C TRP A 121 5.64 23.59 -6.90
N THR A 122 5.58 23.32 -5.60
CA THR A 122 6.76 22.94 -4.78
C THR A 122 6.45 21.70 -3.93
N ALA A 123 7.46 20.87 -3.66
CA ALA A 123 7.40 19.90 -2.58
C ALA A 123 7.17 20.63 -1.22
N PRO A 124 6.46 20.02 -0.25
CA PRO A 124 6.29 20.59 1.09
C PRO A 124 7.60 20.56 1.89
N ALA A 125 7.86 21.58 2.71
CA ALA A 125 9.08 21.66 3.53
C ALA A 125 9.20 20.55 4.60
N SER A 126 8.10 19.86 4.92
CA SER A 126 8.06 18.67 5.78
C SER A 126 8.42 17.36 5.07
N ALA A 127 8.58 17.38 3.74
CA ALA A 127 9.27 16.32 3.00
C ALA A 127 10.79 16.50 3.16
N ASN A 128 11.35 15.92 4.23
CA ASN A 128 12.80 15.69 4.29
C ASN A 128 13.25 14.93 3.04
N THR A 129 14.47 15.20 2.58
CA THR A 129 14.93 15.00 1.19
C THR A 129 15.15 13.54 0.74
N ALA A 130 14.48 12.58 1.37
CA ALA A 130 14.33 11.19 0.94
C ALA A 130 12.88 10.82 0.54
N ASP A 131 11.89 11.64 0.92
CA ASP A 131 10.45 11.33 0.74
C ASP A 131 9.90 11.76 -0.63
N ALA A 132 10.67 12.52 -1.43
CA ALA A 132 10.43 12.67 -2.85
C ALA A 132 11.13 11.52 -3.60
N LYS A 133 10.35 10.59 -4.17
CA LYS A 133 10.92 9.34 -4.70
C LYS A 133 11.82 9.54 -5.92
N VAL A 134 13.13 9.44 -5.66
CA VAL A 134 13.91 8.34 -6.23
C VAL A 134 14.14 7.27 -5.14
N LEU A 135 13.07 6.52 -4.84
CA LEU A 135 13.00 5.22 -4.12
C LEU A 135 13.45 5.11 -2.63
N PRO A 136 12.49 4.97 -1.68
CA PRO A 136 12.54 3.94 -0.58
C PRO A 136 11.27 3.01 -0.58
N PRO A 137 10.80 2.23 0.45
CA PRO A 137 11.32 1.73 1.76
C PRO A 137 11.18 0.16 1.99
N VAL A 138 10.67 -0.35 3.14
CA VAL A 138 11.08 -1.59 3.91
C VAL A 138 9.88 -2.47 4.61
N PRO A 139 9.76 -2.99 5.90
CA PRO A 139 8.93 -4.21 6.33
C PRO A 139 8.04 -4.29 7.65
N GLY A 140 6.86 -4.99 7.74
CA GLY A 140 6.18 -5.53 9.00
C GLY A 140 4.63 -5.27 9.19
N ALA A 141 3.69 -6.06 9.83
CA ALA A 141 3.54 -7.43 10.48
C ALA A 141 2.24 -7.93 11.33
N GLY A 142 0.91 -7.95 10.97
CA GLY A 142 -0.23 -8.22 11.98
C GLY A 142 -1.45 -9.17 11.67
N GLU A 143 -2.05 -9.90 12.65
CA GLU A 143 -3.17 -10.93 12.61
C GLU A 143 -4.39 -10.64 13.58
N ALA A 144 -5.38 -11.55 13.81
CA ALA A 144 -6.79 -11.30 14.21
C ALA A 144 -7.37 -11.81 15.57
N GLY A 145 -7.24 -13.09 16.01
CA GLY A 145 -7.79 -13.57 17.33
C GLY A 145 -8.80 -14.76 17.39
N SER A 146 -8.26 -15.99 17.50
CA SER A 146 -8.85 -17.28 17.99
C SER A 146 -10.35 -17.63 17.84
N ARG A 147 -10.65 -18.57 16.92
CA ARG A 147 -11.62 -19.68 17.13
C ARG A 147 -11.43 -20.87 16.18
N LYS A 148 -11.55 -22.08 16.75
CA LYS A 148 -11.52 -23.45 16.16
C LYS A 148 -11.46 -23.59 14.63
N ALA A 149 -10.43 -24.29 14.15
CA ALA A 149 -10.22 -24.60 12.73
C ALA A 149 -11.33 -25.47 12.10
N HIS A 150 -11.65 -25.14 10.84
CA HIS A 150 -12.22 -26.04 9.83
C HIS A 150 -11.39 -25.87 8.55
N ALA A 151 -11.08 -26.98 7.87
CA ALA A 151 -10.23 -26.98 6.69
C ALA A 151 -11.05 -27.20 5.41
N SER A 152 -10.88 -26.34 4.40
CA SER A 152 -11.39 -26.56 3.04
C SER A 152 -10.77 -25.63 1.99
N GLY A 153 -9.91 -26.16 1.13
CA GLY A 153 -9.59 -25.65 -0.23
C GLY A 153 -8.92 -24.28 -0.38
N ALA A 154 -8.10 -24.12 -1.43
CA ALA A 154 -7.77 -22.79 -1.95
C ALA A 154 -9.05 -22.15 -2.49
N ASN A 155 -9.39 -20.96 -1.98
CA ASN A 155 -10.57 -20.21 -2.40
C ASN A 155 -10.18 -18.73 -2.47
N ALA A 156 -10.13 -18.18 -3.68
CA ALA A 156 -9.90 -16.75 -3.87
C ALA A 156 -11.08 -15.95 -3.27
N ARG A 157 -10.79 -15.03 -2.36
CA ARG A 157 -11.76 -14.20 -1.64
C ARG A 157 -11.87 -12.82 -2.27
N ALA A 158 -12.93 -12.58 -3.03
CA ALA A 158 -13.31 -11.27 -3.54
C ALA A 158 -13.80 -10.34 -2.40
N GLN A 159 -13.37 -9.09 -2.40
CA GLN A 159 -13.65 -8.09 -1.36
C GLN A 159 -13.90 -6.69 -1.99
N GLY A 160 -14.37 -5.73 -1.19
CA GLY A 160 -14.73 -4.39 -1.69
C GLY A 160 -16.09 -4.29 -2.41
N GLY A 161 -16.94 -5.32 -2.36
CA GLY A 161 -18.31 -5.30 -2.92
C GLY A 161 -19.32 -4.43 -2.15
N VAL A 162 -18.95 -3.97 -0.95
CA VAL A 162 -19.74 -3.03 -0.13
C VAL A 162 -18.83 -1.88 0.30
N ARG A 163 -19.31 -0.64 0.15
CA ARG A 163 -18.68 0.56 0.69
C ARG A 163 -19.29 0.95 2.03
N TYR A 164 -18.46 1.50 2.90
CA TYR A 164 -18.78 1.95 4.24
C TYR A 164 -18.40 3.42 4.40
N ASP A 165 -19.40 4.31 4.36
CA ASP A 165 -19.22 5.74 4.58
C ASP A 165 -19.43 6.06 6.07
N PHE A 166 -18.40 6.59 6.74
CA PHE A 166 -18.40 6.96 8.16
C PHE A 166 -18.35 8.49 8.33
N ARG A 167 -19.15 9.03 9.26
CA ARG A 167 -19.02 10.41 9.74
C ARG A 167 -17.89 10.50 10.76
N LEU A 168 -16.81 11.19 10.40
CA LEU A 168 -15.60 11.32 11.21
C LEU A 168 -15.57 12.65 11.97
N ALA A 169 -15.55 12.60 13.29
CA ALA A 169 -15.38 13.76 14.15
C ALA A 169 -13.88 13.93 14.50
N VAL A 170 -13.22 14.91 13.87
CA VAL A 170 -11.81 15.23 14.16
C VAL A 170 -11.73 16.47 15.05
N ALA A 171 -11.14 16.31 16.24
CA ALA A 171 -10.76 17.39 17.14
C ALA A 171 -9.27 17.72 17.03
N THR A 172 -8.85 18.88 17.54
CA THR A 172 -7.43 19.22 17.69
C THR A 172 -7.14 19.77 19.07
N ASP A 173 -5.87 19.81 19.46
CA ASP A 173 -5.40 20.75 20.49
C ASP A 173 -5.11 22.14 19.88
N SER A 174 -4.74 23.09 20.74
CA SER A 174 -4.40 24.46 20.36
C SER A 174 -2.95 24.65 19.89
N GLY A 175 -2.06 23.70 20.14
CA GLY A 175 -0.71 23.65 19.57
C GLY A 175 -0.75 23.31 18.09
N TYR A 176 -1.49 22.26 17.73
CA TYR A 176 -1.82 21.85 16.37
C TYR A 176 -2.49 23.01 15.61
N ALA A 177 -3.54 23.62 16.19
CA ALA A 177 -4.21 24.76 15.59
C ALA A 177 -3.28 25.97 15.39
N THR A 178 -2.35 26.21 16.32
CA THR A 178 -1.32 27.25 16.18
C THR A 178 -0.37 26.94 15.02
N LYS A 179 0.13 25.70 14.93
CA LYS A 179 1.06 25.25 13.88
C LYS A 179 0.42 25.17 12.49
N ALA A 180 -0.89 24.90 12.42
CA ALA A 180 -1.67 25.01 11.20
C ALA A 180 -1.87 26.47 10.71
N GLY A 181 -1.55 27.48 11.54
CA GLY A 181 -1.62 28.90 11.19
C GLY A 181 -2.39 29.79 12.18
N GLY A 182 -2.98 29.21 13.23
CA GLY A 182 -3.64 29.93 14.32
C GLY A 182 -5.13 30.23 14.13
N THR A 183 -5.74 29.82 13.01
CA THR A 183 -7.18 30.00 12.75
C THR A 183 -7.91 28.68 12.52
N VAL A 184 -9.21 28.67 12.81
CA VAL A 184 -10.10 27.52 12.55
C VAL A 184 -10.08 27.15 11.06
N ALA A 185 -10.14 28.13 10.15
CA ALA A 185 -10.16 27.88 8.70
C ALA A 185 -8.89 27.19 8.17
N GLN A 186 -7.70 27.59 8.66
CA GLN A 186 -6.44 26.95 8.26
C GLN A 186 -6.29 25.56 8.91
N THR A 187 -6.73 25.42 10.16
CA THR A 187 -6.71 24.12 10.88
C THR A 187 -7.66 23.11 10.22
N LEU A 188 -8.86 23.54 9.82
CA LEU A 188 -9.76 22.74 8.98
C LEU A 188 -9.11 22.34 7.66
N GLY A 189 -8.28 23.19 7.07
CA GLY A 189 -7.43 22.85 5.93
C GLY A 189 -6.58 21.61 6.22
N GLU A 190 -5.68 21.68 7.21
CA GLU A 190 -4.82 20.54 7.60
C GLU A 190 -5.62 19.26 7.89
N VAL A 191 -6.75 19.38 8.61
CA VAL A 191 -7.66 18.26 8.89
C VAL A 191 -8.23 17.66 7.60
N VAL A 192 -8.75 18.48 6.69
CA VAL A 192 -9.32 18.02 5.40
C VAL A 192 -8.27 17.37 4.52
N HIS A 193 -7.06 17.94 4.44
CA HIS A 193 -5.93 17.34 3.75
C HIS A 193 -5.64 15.93 4.31
N LEU A 194 -5.48 15.82 5.64
CA LEU A 194 -5.14 14.55 6.28
C LEU A 194 -6.22 13.46 6.05
N VAL A 195 -7.50 13.84 6.14
CA VAL A 195 -8.62 12.90 5.93
C VAL A 195 -8.77 12.53 4.45
N ASN A 196 -8.66 13.46 3.50
CA ASN A 196 -8.74 13.11 2.08
C ASN A 196 -7.55 12.24 1.64
N ARG A 197 -6.36 12.47 2.22
CA ARG A 197 -5.17 11.63 2.03
C ARG A 197 -5.31 10.24 2.65
N ALA A 198 -5.93 10.10 3.82
CA ALA A 198 -6.24 8.80 4.41
C ALA A 198 -7.30 8.04 3.60
N ASN A 199 -8.35 8.75 3.14
CA ASN A 199 -9.40 8.21 2.27
C ASN A 199 -8.84 7.53 1.02
N GLU A 200 -7.73 8.02 0.44
CA GLU A 200 -7.04 7.35 -0.68
C GLU A 200 -6.66 5.89 -0.40
N VAL A 201 -6.21 5.60 0.82
CA VAL A 201 -5.77 4.26 1.24
C VAL A 201 -6.96 3.39 1.62
N PHE A 202 -7.87 3.93 2.44
CA PHE A 202 -9.05 3.22 2.93
C PHE A 202 -10.09 2.93 1.84
N GLU A 203 -10.24 3.80 0.83
CA GLU A 203 -11.09 3.52 -0.34
C GLU A 203 -10.51 2.37 -1.19
N THR A 204 -9.17 2.35 -1.38
CA THR A 204 -8.46 1.34 -2.19
C THR A 204 -8.55 -0.05 -1.56
N ASP A 205 -8.15 -0.17 -0.29
CA ASP A 205 -7.91 -1.46 0.36
C ASP A 205 -9.12 -1.98 1.15
N MET A 206 -9.99 -1.09 1.66
CA MET A 206 -11.10 -1.47 2.55
C MET A 206 -12.50 -1.11 2.04
N GLY A 207 -12.59 -0.20 1.06
CA GLY A 207 -13.86 0.43 0.72
C GLY A 207 -14.48 1.26 1.84
N VAL A 208 -13.65 1.77 2.75
CA VAL A 208 -14.06 2.73 3.78
C VAL A 208 -13.82 4.14 3.27
N HIS A 209 -14.77 5.05 3.53
CA HIS A 209 -14.65 6.47 3.24
C HIS A 209 -15.09 7.30 4.45
N PHE A 210 -14.34 8.36 4.75
CA PHE A 210 -14.60 9.28 5.85
C PHE A 210 -15.06 10.64 5.33
N THR A 211 -16.27 11.03 5.70
CA THR A 211 -16.78 12.39 5.56
C THR A 211 -16.69 13.07 6.93
N LEU A 212 -16.14 14.28 7.01
CA LEU A 212 -16.12 15.05 8.26
C LEU A 212 -17.53 15.34 8.77
N VAL A 213 -17.69 15.51 10.08
CA VAL A 213 -18.96 15.96 10.68
C VAL A 213 -19.27 17.41 10.31
N GLU A 214 -20.57 17.74 10.24
CA GLU A 214 -21.01 19.10 9.93
C GLU A 214 -20.53 20.15 10.95
N ASP A 215 -20.22 19.77 12.19
CA ASP A 215 -19.76 20.62 13.30
C ASP A 215 -18.22 20.70 13.47
N SER A 216 -17.41 20.23 12.51
CA SER A 216 -15.95 20.15 12.66
C SER A 216 -15.24 21.48 12.97
N ASP A 217 -15.82 22.62 12.59
CA ASP A 217 -15.30 23.96 12.93
C ASP A 217 -15.36 24.28 14.43
N ARG A 218 -16.24 23.61 15.18
CA ARG A 218 -16.41 23.78 16.64
C ARG A 218 -15.43 22.93 17.45
N LEU A 219 -14.80 21.92 16.84
CA LEU A 219 -13.88 21.00 17.52
C LEU A 219 -12.44 21.52 17.65
N ILE A 220 -12.14 22.71 17.11
CA ILE A 220 -10.80 23.30 17.02
C ILE A 220 -10.61 24.45 18.05
N PRO A 221 -9.94 24.21 19.18
CA PRO A 221 -9.64 25.26 20.16
C PRO A 221 -8.44 26.11 19.70
N THR A 222 -8.66 27.34 19.23
CA THR A 222 -7.55 28.25 18.84
C THR A 222 -6.90 28.99 20.03
N ARG A 223 -7.19 28.60 21.28
CA ARG A 223 -6.65 29.24 22.49
C ARG A 223 -6.43 28.23 23.61
N THR A 224 -5.25 28.26 24.21
CA THR A 224 -4.83 27.40 25.34
C THR A 224 -5.76 27.43 26.56
N ARG A 225 -6.50 28.52 26.79
CA ARG A 225 -7.50 28.62 27.88
C ARG A 225 -8.80 27.83 27.58
N GLN A 226 -9.05 27.50 26.33
CA GLN A 226 -10.24 26.78 25.85
C GLN A 226 -9.90 25.33 25.44
N ASP A 227 -8.65 24.92 25.62
CA ASP A 227 -8.10 23.65 25.18
C ASP A 227 -8.06 22.64 26.34
N PRO A 228 -8.79 21.50 26.25
CA PRO A 228 -8.79 20.49 27.30
C PRO A 228 -7.56 19.57 27.23
N PHE A 229 -6.93 19.40 26.06
CA PHE A 229 -5.83 18.45 25.84
C PHE A 229 -4.53 18.87 26.54
N LEU A 230 -4.40 20.14 26.92
CA LEU A 230 -3.28 20.64 27.74
C LEU A 230 -3.32 20.17 29.21
N ARG A 231 -4.34 19.39 29.62
CA ARG A 231 -4.59 19.03 31.03
C ARG A 231 -5.14 17.61 31.24
N GLY A 232 -5.92 17.09 30.29
CA GLY A 232 -6.40 15.71 30.33
C GLY A 232 -5.45 14.75 29.61
N ASP A 233 -5.67 13.44 29.82
CA ASP A 233 -5.10 12.42 28.94
C ASP A 233 -5.77 12.53 27.55
N PRO A 234 -5.01 12.48 26.43
CA PRO A 234 -5.55 12.52 25.07
C PRO A 234 -6.78 11.65 24.81
N VAL A 235 -6.80 10.40 25.28
CA VAL A 235 -7.84 9.42 24.93
C VAL A 235 -9.22 9.74 25.54
N PRO A 236 -9.38 9.93 26.87
CA PRO A 236 -10.66 10.35 27.44
C PRO A 236 -11.03 11.77 27.01
N THR A 237 -10.05 12.67 26.84
CA THR A 237 -10.31 14.05 26.42
C THR A 237 -10.93 14.12 25.04
N ALA A 238 -10.46 13.29 24.09
CA ALA A 238 -11.05 13.18 22.76
C ALA A 238 -12.54 12.78 22.84
N VAL A 239 -12.88 11.81 23.69
CA VAL A 239 -14.28 11.37 23.88
C VAL A 239 -15.14 12.48 24.49
N GLU A 240 -14.72 13.06 25.63
CA GLU A 240 -15.51 14.07 26.34
C GLU A 240 -15.74 15.33 25.50
N TRP A 241 -14.72 15.76 24.75
CA TRP A 241 -14.79 16.95 23.89
C TRP A 241 -15.68 16.72 22.66
N ILE A 242 -15.52 15.58 21.97
CA ILE A 242 -16.30 15.27 20.77
C ILE A 242 -17.78 15.03 21.13
N ASP A 243 -18.08 14.24 22.17
CA ASP A 243 -19.48 14.03 22.59
C ASP A 243 -20.12 15.29 23.15
N GLY A 244 -19.36 16.16 23.84
CA GLY A 244 -19.88 17.43 24.37
C GLY A 244 -20.22 18.47 23.30
N ILE A 245 -19.56 18.41 22.13
CA ILE A 245 -19.71 19.41 21.05
C ILE A 245 -20.62 18.90 19.92
N VAL A 246 -20.38 17.67 19.45
CA VAL A 246 -21.07 17.06 18.31
C VAL A 246 -22.24 16.19 18.77
N GLY A 247 -22.10 15.49 19.90
CA GLY A 247 -23.08 14.54 20.41
C GLY A 247 -22.99 13.16 19.76
N GLY A 248 -23.03 12.10 20.58
CA GLY A 248 -22.77 10.71 20.17
C GLY A 248 -23.55 10.21 18.95
N ALA A 249 -24.80 10.66 18.73
CA ALA A 249 -25.60 10.24 17.57
C ALA A 249 -25.13 10.83 16.22
N ASN A 250 -24.36 11.93 16.26
CA ASN A 250 -24.03 12.74 15.09
C ASN A 250 -22.71 12.34 14.41
N TYR A 251 -21.98 11.36 14.96
CA TYR A 251 -20.73 10.85 14.40
C TYR A 251 -20.55 9.34 14.62
N ASP A 252 -19.68 8.73 13.82
CA ASP A 252 -19.51 7.28 13.70
C ASP A 252 -18.14 6.80 14.18
N ILE A 253 -17.11 7.64 13.99
CA ILE A 253 -15.75 7.53 14.53
C ILE A 253 -15.31 8.92 14.99
N GLY A 254 -14.63 9.01 16.13
CA GLY A 254 -14.02 10.25 16.65
C GLY A 254 -12.51 10.09 16.80
N HIS A 255 -11.77 11.18 16.68
CA HIS A 255 -10.31 11.19 16.71
C HIS A 255 -9.77 12.57 17.09
N ALA A 256 -8.69 12.64 17.88
CA ALA A 256 -7.97 13.89 18.16
C ALA A 256 -6.62 13.97 17.43
N LEU A 257 -6.35 15.10 16.77
CA LEU A 257 -5.07 15.41 16.15
C LEU A 257 -4.27 16.38 17.01
N LEU A 258 -3.12 15.92 17.51
CA LEU A 258 -2.33 16.62 18.52
C LEU A 258 -0.98 17.08 17.99
N ASP A 259 -0.36 18.04 18.69
CA ASP A 259 1.00 18.52 18.41
C ASP A 259 2.10 17.61 19.02
N MET A 260 1.68 16.53 19.67
CA MET A 260 2.50 15.45 20.21
C MET A 260 2.78 14.37 19.15
N SER A 261 3.98 13.79 19.14
CA SER A 261 4.35 12.74 18.18
C SER A 261 3.87 11.36 18.61
N GLY A 262 3.14 10.66 17.74
CA GLY A 262 2.69 9.28 17.95
C GLY A 262 1.18 9.12 17.70
N GLY A 263 0.58 8.15 18.38
CA GLY A 263 -0.86 7.95 18.39
C GLY A 263 -1.26 6.71 19.18
N GLN A 264 -2.54 6.61 19.51
CA GLN A 264 -3.12 5.55 20.33
C GLN A 264 -4.61 5.39 20.01
N SER A 265 -5.07 4.15 19.88
CA SER A 265 -6.47 3.75 20.08
C SER A 265 -6.52 2.25 20.36
N GLU A 266 -7.58 1.81 21.00
CA GLU A 266 -7.83 0.38 21.21
C GLU A 266 -8.47 -0.26 19.97
N VAL A 267 -8.25 -1.56 19.79
CA VAL A 267 -8.56 -2.24 18.52
C VAL A 267 -10.05 -2.60 18.43
N GLY A 268 -10.70 -2.10 17.39
CA GLY A 268 -12.13 -2.30 17.16
C GLY A 268 -13.02 -1.41 18.04
N THR A 269 -12.85 -0.09 17.92
CA THR A 269 -13.67 0.93 18.62
C THR A 269 -14.74 1.58 17.74
N SER A 270 -14.68 1.48 16.41
CA SER A 270 -15.64 2.15 15.51
C SER A 270 -17.10 1.75 15.80
N CYS A 271 -18.01 2.72 15.68
CA CYS A 271 -19.43 2.59 16.03
C CYS A 271 -19.75 2.15 17.48
N SER A 272 -18.79 2.13 18.41
CA SER A 272 -19.00 1.72 19.79
C SER A 272 -19.16 2.91 20.74
N ASP A 273 -20.31 3.00 21.40
CA ASP A 273 -20.67 4.13 22.28
C ASP A 273 -20.64 3.70 23.76
N ALA A 274 -19.86 2.66 24.08
CA ALA A 274 -19.83 2.03 25.40
C ALA A 274 -18.97 2.81 26.39
N ARG A 275 -19.52 3.02 27.60
CA ARG A 275 -18.94 3.84 28.68
C ARG A 275 -18.93 3.10 30.02
N ASP A 276 -19.30 1.83 29.99
CA ASP A 276 -19.61 0.92 31.09
C ASP A 276 -18.67 -0.29 31.17
N ALA A 277 -18.03 -0.64 30.04
CA ALA A 277 -16.81 -1.45 30.00
C ALA A 277 -15.58 -0.56 30.30
N ASP A 278 -14.37 -1.04 29.99
CA ASP A 278 -13.21 -0.14 29.91
C ASP A 278 -13.49 0.93 28.85
N PHE A 279 -13.61 2.17 29.33
CA PHE A 279 -13.98 3.35 28.56
C PHE A 279 -12.94 3.70 27.48
N MET A 280 -11.67 3.34 27.68
CA MET A 280 -10.60 3.51 26.69
C MET A 280 -10.68 2.41 25.62
N ALA A 281 -11.03 1.19 26.02
CA ALA A 281 -11.12 0.04 25.12
C ALA A 281 -12.38 -0.01 24.25
N THR A 282 -13.40 0.80 24.51
CA THR A 282 -14.74 0.58 23.93
C THR A 282 -15.49 1.80 23.41
N HIS A 283 -14.89 3.00 23.37
CA HIS A 283 -15.54 4.20 22.82
C HIS A 283 -14.98 4.62 21.44
N LYS A 284 -15.87 4.93 20.48
CA LYS A 284 -15.56 5.28 19.09
C LYS A 284 -14.73 6.56 18.91
N ALA A 285 -14.60 7.36 19.95
CA ALA A 285 -13.80 8.57 20.02
C ALA A 285 -12.54 8.43 20.89
N ALA A 286 -12.25 7.23 21.42
CA ALA A 286 -11.07 6.93 22.23
C ALA A 286 -9.83 6.74 21.31
N ALA A 287 -9.43 7.81 20.63
CA ALA A 287 -8.32 7.79 19.70
C ALA A 287 -7.63 9.16 19.55
N TRP A 288 -6.31 9.13 19.42
CA TRP A 288 -5.53 10.28 18.98
C TRP A 288 -4.35 9.87 18.09
N SER A 289 -3.87 10.82 17.30
CA SER A 289 -2.58 10.75 16.60
C SER A 289 -1.99 12.16 16.44
N GLY A 290 -0.71 12.26 16.10
CA GLY A 290 -0.09 13.58 15.96
C GLY A 290 1.38 13.57 15.58
N THR A 291 1.89 14.75 15.28
CA THR A 291 3.33 15.05 15.10
C THR A 291 3.64 16.46 15.52
N LYS A 292 4.90 16.70 15.91
CA LYS A 292 5.37 18.04 16.31
C LYS A 292 5.18 19.11 15.25
N GLU A 293 5.30 18.77 13.97
CA GLU A 293 5.10 19.69 12.85
C GLU A 293 4.00 19.13 11.94
N PRO A 294 2.70 19.40 12.22
CA PRO A 294 1.58 18.71 11.57
C PRO A 294 1.34 19.12 10.10
N ALA A 295 1.79 20.31 9.68
CA ALA A 295 1.47 20.88 8.38
C ALA A 295 2.04 20.04 7.21
N MET A 296 1.15 19.46 6.40
CA MET A 296 1.50 18.43 5.39
C MET A 296 2.36 17.27 5.93
N SER A 297 2.32 16.98 7.23
CA SER A 297 3.17 15.98 7.87
C SER A 297 2.93 14.60 7.28
N PRO A 298 3.88 14.03 6.53
CA PRO A 298 3.68 12.68 6.01
C PRO A 298 3.83 11.67 7.15
N GLN A 299 4.43 12.02 8.30
CA GLN A 299 4.47 11.16 9.49
C GLN A 299 3.15 11.23 10.27
N GLY A 300 2.51 12.40 10.31
CA GLY A 300 1.15 12.56 10.85
C GLY A 300 0.13 11.74 10.07
N LEU A 301 0.26 11.70 8.73
CA LEU A 301 -0.59 10.86 7.88
C LEU A 301 -0.42 9.37 8.19
N ASP A 302 0.81 8.89 8.38
CA ASP A 302 1.07 7.49 8.70
C ASP A 302 0.49 7.10 10.07
N PHE A 303 0.71 7.92 11.12
CA PHE A 303 0.10 7.67 12.45
C PHE A 303 -1.42 7.72 12.40
N PHE A 304 -1.99 8.63 11.60
CA PHE A 304 -3.43 8.77 11.45
C PHE A 304 -4.05 7.55 10.76
N ILE A 305 -3.44 7.03 9.69
CA ILE A 305 -3.89 5.79 9.03
C ILE A 305 -3.73 4.58 9.98
N HIS A 306 -2.60 4.47 10.68
CA HIS A 306 -2.35 3.40 11.66
C HIS A 306 -3.44 3.37 12.74
N VAL A 307 -3.73 4.51 13.36
CA VAL A 307 -4.70 4.58 14.46
C VAL A 307 -6.14 4.42 13.95
N LEU A 308 -6.50 4.96 12.77
CA LEU A 308 -7.79 4.68 12.15
C LEU A 308 -7.97 3.19 11.83
N GLY A 309 -6.91 2.49 11.40
CA GLY A 309 -6.95 1.04 11.20
C GLY A 309 -7.14 0.27 12.52
N ARG A 310 -6.53 0.71 13.63
CA ARG A 310 -6.84 0.20 14.99
C ARG A 310 -8.32 0.41 15.32
N GLN A 311 -8.86 1.61 15.10
CA GLN A 311 -10.29 1.89 15.32
C GLN A 311 -11.21 1.00 14.46
N LEU A 312 -10.77 0.64 13.25
CA LEU A 312 -11.44 -0.27 12.31
C LEU A 312 -11.10 -1.76 12.51
N GLY A 313 -10.42 -2.13 13.59
CA GLY A 313 -10.25 -3.53 13.99
C GLY A 313 -9.02 -4.26 13.42
N ALA A 314 -8.14 -3.59 12.67
CA ALA A 314 -6.80 -4.13 12.44
C ALA A 314 -5.95 -3.98 13.70
N TRP A 315 -5.28 -5.05 14.11
CA TRP A 315 -4.24 -4.97 15.11
C TRP A 315 -2.97 -4.34 14.54
N PRO A 316 -2.15 -3.71 15.40
CA PRO A 316 -0.84 -3.26 15.00
C PRO A 316 0.01 -4.43 14.54
N THR A 317 0.93 -4.11 13.64
CA THR A 317 1.60 -5.13 12.86
C THR A 317 3.01 -5.40 13.42
N ALA A 318 4.08 -4.82 12.87
CA ALA A 318 5.48 -4.83 13.40
C ALA A 318 5.94 -5.91 14.45
N ALA A 319 6.55 -7.03 14.01
CA ALA A 319 6.97 -8.13 14.91
C ALA A 319 8.18 -7.83 15.83
N GLY A 320 9.00 -6.84 15.51
CA GLY A 320 10.29 -6.58 16.15
C GLY A 320 10.32 -5.40 17.14
N CYS A 321 9.15 -4.83 17.48
CA CYS A 321 9.06 -3.71 18.43
C CYS A 321 8.20 -4.09 19.64
N GLN A 322 8.40 -3.40 20.75
CA GLN A 322 7.85 -3.82 22.05
C GLN A 322 6.34 -3.48 22.22
N ARG A 323 5.64 -4.40 22.90
CA ARG A 323 4.36 -4.29 23.64
C ARG A 323 3.02 -4.43 22.90
N ASP A 324 2.82 -3.85 21.73
CA ASP A 324 1.46 -3.71 21.18
C ASP A 324 1.08 -4.75 20.09
N ALA A 325 2.03 -5.58 19.65
CA ALA A 325 1.75 -6.81 18.91
C ALA A 325 1.88 -8.01 19.87
N LEU A 326 0.79 -8.76 20.05
CA LEU A 326 0.82 -10.12 20.63
C LEU A 326 1.48 -11.11 19.64
N GLY A 327 1.74 -12.34 20.10
CA GLY A 327 2.60 -13.29 19.38
C GLY A 327 2.04 -13.86 18.07
N ASP A 328 0.72 -14.04 17.99
CA ASP A 328 0.04 -14.52 16.78
C ASP A 328 -0.12 -13.42 15.72
N HIS A 329 -0.06 -12.13 16.10
CA HIS A 329 -0.13 -11.00 15.16
C HIS A 329 1.06 -10.96 14.18
N ALA A 330 2.28 -11.11 14.69
CA ALA A 330 3.57 -10.88 14.03
C ALA A 330 3.79 -11.56 12.63
N VAL A 331 3.19 -11.04 11.54
CA VAL A 331 3.24 -11.64 10.17
C VAL A 331 4.21 -11.00 9.16
N GLU A 332 5.03 -10.02 9.55
CA GLU A 332 6.20 -9.53 8.80
C GLU A 332 7.34 -9.09 9.78
N PRO A 333 8.59 -8.85 9.39
CA PRO A 333 9.70 -8.75 10.34
C PRO A 333 10.01 -7.31 10.78
N GLY A 334 10.55 -7.16 11.98
CA GLY A 334 11.09 -5.88 12.47
C GLY A 334 10.03 -4.78 12.64
N SER A 335 10.30 -3.59 12.09
CA SER A 335 9.62 -2.34 12.50
C SER A 335 8.18 -2.15 12.10
N GLY A 336 7.67 -2.86 11.10
CA GLY A 336 6.47 -2.39 10.39
C GLY A 336 6.80 -1.65 9.11
N SER A 337 5.95 -1.80 8.09
CA SER A 337 5.97 -0.99 6.86
C SER A 337 4.61 -0.78 6.24
N THR A 338 3.77 -1.82 6.21
CA THR A 338 2.34 -1.66 5.95
C THR A 338 1.77 -0.64 6.93
N ALA A 339 0.69 0.05 6.57
CA ALA A 339 0.25 1.26 7.28
C ALA A 339 -0.11 1.03 8.77
N MET A 340 -0.27 -0.23 9.20
CA MET A 340 -0.50 -0.64 10.59
C MET A 340 0.79 -0.99 11.36
N GLY A 341 1.95 -0.76 10.77
CA GLY A 341 3.26 -0.99 11.37
C GLY A 341 3.83 0.21 12.12
N TYR A 342 5.01 0.05 12.72
CA TYR A 342 5.74 1.07 13.47
C TYR A 342 6.92 1.69 12.70
N ALA A 343 6.93 1.58 11.37
CA ALA A 343 7.84 2.30 10.45
C ALA A 343 8.09 3.76 10.86
N SER A 344 7.01 4.48 11.17
CA SER A 344 7.01 5.90 11.51
C SER A 344 7.13 6.17 13.02
N ALA A 345 7.35 5.14 13.84
CA ALA A 345 7.48 5.21 15.29
C ALA A 345 8.87 4.77 15.78
N THR A 346 9.14 4.92 17.08
CA THR A 346 10.47 4.65 17.66
C THR A 346 10.67 3.17 17.98
N CYS A 347 11.10 2.40 16.99
CA CYS A 347 11.65 1.05 17.21
C CYS A 347 13.15 1.10 17.58
N ALA A 348 13.69 -0.01 18.08
CA ALA A 348 15.12 -0.15 18.33
C ALA A 348 15.89 -0.18 16.99
N PRO A 349 17.08 0.45 16.84
CA PRO A 349 17.74 0.61 15.53
C PRO A 349 18.02 -0.68 14.74
N ALA A 350 18.16 -1.82 15.40
CA ALA A 350 18.33 -3.13 14.74
C ALA A 350 17.01 -3.78 14.25
N ALA A 351 15.86 -3.24 14.68
CA ALA A 351 14.53 -3.60 14.20
C ALA A 351 13.92 -2.51 13.29
N THR A 352 14.34 -1.25 13.45
CA THR A 352 14.01 -0.13 12.56
C THR A 352 14.55 -0.39 11.16
N LEU A 353 13.64 -0.71 10.24
CA LEU A 353 13.98 -1.08 8.87
C LEU A 353 13.55 0.00 7.87
N GLN A 354 12.51 0.79 8.14
CA GLN A 354 12.25 2.08 7.47
C GLN A 354 11.88 3.19 8.46
N ALA A 355 11.88 4.44 7.98
CA ALA A 355 11.48 5.64 8.74
C ALA A 355 10.05 6.15 8.45
N ARG A 356 9.41 5.66 7.37
CA ARG A 356 8.11 6.12 6.86
C ARG A 356 7.24 4.93 6.51
N ALA A 357 5.96 4.87 6.83
CA ALA A 357 5.10 3.73 6.45
C ALA A 357 4.75 3.78 4.95
N ASP A 358 4.68 2.61 4.33
CA ASP A 358 4.11 2.44 3.00
C ASP A 358 2.58 2.37 3.11
N ARG A 359 1.89 3.17 2.29
CA ARG A 359 0.45 3.46 2.47
C ARG A 359 -0.45 2.45 1.77
N TYR A 360 -0.36 1.21 2.22
CA TYR A 360 -1.27 0.09 1.94
C TYR A 360 -1.36 -0.82 3.18
N PHE A 361 -2.39 -1.66 3.25
CA PHE A 361 -2.57 -2.61 4.33
C PHE A 361 -2.06 -4.00 3.97
N HIS A 362 -1.50 -4.69 4.98
CA HIS A 362 -1.11 -6.09 4.88
C HIS A 362 -2.33 -6.97 4.61
N ALA A 363 -2.17 -8.05 3.85
CA ALA A 363 -3.24 -9.01 3.54
C ALA A 363 -4.08 -9.40 4.76
N VAL A 364 -3.42 -9.60 5.90
CA VAL A 364 -4.06 -10.06 7.13
C VAL A 364 -4.77 -8.91 7.87
N SER A 365 -4.27 -7.67 7.82
CA SER A 365 -4.95 -6.47 8.32
C SER A 365 -6.22 -6.13 7.52
N ILE A 366 -6.18 -6.36 6.20
CA ILE A 366 -7.35 -6.24 5.32
C ILE A 366 -8.46 -7.21 5.77
N GLY A 367 -8.11 -8.49 6.00
CA GLY A 367 -9.05 -9.48 6.52
C GLY A 367 -9.70 -9.08 7.84
N GLN A 368 -8.89 -8.64 8.82
CA GLN A 368 -9.37 -8.18 10.13
C GLN A 368 -10.38 -7.04 10.03
N MET A 369 -10.05 -5.99 9.27
CA MET A 369 -10.95 -4.84 9.12
C MET A 369 -12.22 -5.24 8.37
N HIS A 370 -12.16 -6.13 7.38
CA HIS A 370 -13.35 -6.62 6.68
C HIS A 370 -14.27 -7.47 7.58
N ASP A 371 -13.70 -8.33 8.44
CA ASP A 371 -14.47 -9.08 9.45
C ASP A 371 -15.08 -8.13 10.51
N TRP A 372 -14.33 -7.11 10.95
CA TRP A 372 -14.82 -6.10 11.89
C TRP A 372 -15.96 -5.25 11.30
N LEU A 373 -15.79 -4.74 10.08
CA LEU A 373 -16.80 -3.97 9.33
C LEU A 373 -18.07 -4.79 9.09
N SER A 374 -17.94 -6.09 8.83
CA SER A 374 -19.06 -7.04 8.67
C SER A 374 -19.78 -7.35 10.00
N SER A 375 -19.19 -6.96 11.13
CA SER A 375 -19.72 -7.20 12.48
C SER A 375 -20.35 -5.92 13.10
N ARG A 376 -20.22 -5.74 14.42
CA ARG A 376 -20.63 -4.51 15.14
C ARG A 376 -19.85 -3.27 14.68
N GLY A 377 -18.64 -3.43 14.12
CA GLY A 377 -17.74 -2.35 13.75
C GLY A 377 -18.22 -1.44 12.63
N GLY A 378 -18.98 -1.99 11.68
CA GLY A 378 -19.61 -1.24 10.58
C GLY A 378 -21.11 -1.03 10.77
N ARG A 379 -21.65 -1.03 12.00
CA ARG A 379 -23.11 -0.93 12.25
C ARG A 379 -23.72 0.47 12.05
N CYS A 380 -22.92 1.51 12.20
CA CYS A 380 -23.33 2.91 12.12
C CYS A 380 -22.99 3.57 10.77
N ALA A 381 -21.99 3.05 10.06
CA ALA A 381 -21.63 3.51 8.72
C ALA A 381 -22.79 3.37 7.74
N THR A 382 -22.93 4.35 6.86
CA THR A 382 -23.84 4.24 5.71
C THR A 382 -23.25 3.23 4.73
N LYS A 383 -24.07 2.27 4.29
CA LYS A 383 -23.65 1.18 3.41
C LYS A 383 -24.17 1.38 2.01
N ARG A 384 -23.28 1.27 1.02
CA ARG A 384 -23.60 1.30 -0.41
C ARG A 384 -23.04 0.04 -1.07
N LEU A 385 -23.79 -0.52 -2.03
CA LEU A 385 -23.22 -1.56 -2.89
C LEU A 385 -22.17 -0.92 -3.80
N ASN A 386 -21.03 -1.58 -3.97
CA ASN A 386 -20.10 -1.22 -5.03
C ASN A 386 -20.67 -1.76 -6.36
N GLY A 387 -20.67 -0.94 -7.40
CA GLY A 387 -21.07 -1.39 -8.75
C GLY A 387 -20.00 -2.25 -9.43
N ALA A 388 -18.76 -2.19 -8.93
CA ALA A 388 -17.61 -2.86 -9.52
C ALA A 388 -17.43 -4.31 -9.06
N THR A 389 -16.90 -5.15 -9.95
CA THR A 389 -16.54 -6.55 -9.68
C THR A 389 -15.06 -6.72 -9.35
N ALA A 390 -14.77 -7.59 -8.38
CA ALA A 390 -13.41 -7.90 -7.95
C ALA A 390 -12.56 -8.55 -9.05
N PRO A 391 -11.21 -8.41 -9.01
CA PRO A 391 -10.30 -9.23 -9.81
C PRO A 391 -10.56 -10.72 -9.58
N TRP A 392 -10.38 -11.53 -10.62
CA TRP A 392 -10.40 -12.98 -10.52
C TRP A 392 -8.98 -13.53 -10.58
N ILE A 393 -8.61 -14.33 -9.59
CA ILE A 393 -7.36 -15.10 -9.51
C ILE A 393 -7.73 -16.55 -9.80
N ASP A 394 -7.02 -17.23 -10.71
CA ASP A 394 -7.26 -18.65 -10.97
C ASP A 394 -6.72 -19.49 -9.81
N PRO A 395 -7.57 -20.16 -9.00
CA PRO A 395 -7.11 -20.90 -7.82
C PRO A 395 -6.16 -22.05 -8.19
N ARG A 396 -6.26 -22.58 -9.42
CA ARG A 396 -5.47 -23.72 -9.88
C ARG A 396 -3.98 -23.42 -9.99
N GLN A 397 -3.60 -22.15 -10.09
CA GLN A 397 -2.19 -21.72 -10.04
C GLN A 397 -1.60 -21.82 -8.62
N LEU A 398 -2.46 -21.92 -7.59
CA LEU A 398 -2.10 -21.87 -6.17
C LEU A 398 -2.49 -23.15 -5.40
N ASP A 399 -3.15 -24.10 -6.06
CA ASP A 399 -3.50 -25.41 -5.52
C ASP A 399 -2.29 -26.36 -5.39
N GLU A 400 -1.19 -26.13 -6.12
CA GLU A 400 0.01 -26.97 -6.01
C GLU A 400 0.80 -26.72 -4.71
N TRP A 401 1.22 -27.80 -4.06
CA TRP A 401 2.12 -27.77 -2.92
C TRP A 401 3.56 -27.49 -3.38
N ILE A 402 3.95 -26.22 -3.38
CA ILE A 402 5.28 -25.76 -3.79
C ILE A 402 6.34 -26.33 -2.85
N VAL A 403 7.31 -27.09 -3.37
CA VAL A 403 8.45 -27.61 -2.60
C VAL A 403 9.74 -26.92 -3.07
N VAL A 404 10.55 -26.43 -2.12
CA VAL A 404 11.84 -25.76 -2.37
C VAL A 404 12.91 -26.20 -1.37
N PRO A 405 14.19 -26.24 -1.76
CA PRO A 405 15.30 -26.42 -0.81
C PRO A 405 15.44 -25.24 0.16
N ALA A 406 15.95 -25.52 1.37
CA ALA A 406 16.40 -24.49 2.31
C ALA A 406 17.57 -23.66 1.72
N ARG A 407 17.80 -22.47 2.31
CA ARG A 407 18.94 -21.58 1.98
C ARG A 407 19.04 -21.20 0.49
N THR A 408 17.92 -21.25 -0.23
CA THR A 408 17.86 -21.09 -1.68
C THR A 408 16.74 -20.10 -2.06
N PRO A 409 17.02 -19.08 -2.88
CA PRO A 409 15.99 -18.17 -3.40
C PRO A 409 14.86 -18.87 -4.17
N PHE A 410 13.64 -18.32 -4.03
CA PHE A 410 12.47 -18.79 -4.77
C PHE A 410 11.60 -17.65 -5.29
N VAL A 411 10.55 -18.00 -6.04
CA VAL A 411 9.59 -17.08 -6.66
C VAL A 411 8.18 -17.55 -6.32
N LEU A 412 7.25 -16.60 -6.13
CA LEU A 412 5.81 -16.86 -6.23
C LEU A 412 5.24 -16.05 -7.39
N GLU A 413 4.37 -16.66 -8.17
CA GLU A 413 3.76 -16.06 -9.35
C GLU A 413 2.31 -16.50 -9.50
N ALA A 414 1.42 -15.57 -9.82
CA ALA A 414 0.07 -15.85 -10.26
C ALA A 414 -0.42 -14.74 -11.20
N LEU A 415 -1.41 -15.08 -12.02
CA LEU A 415 -2.09 -14.16 -12.92
C LEU A 415 -3.50 -13.89 -12.41
N ALA A 416 -3.96 -12.65 -12.58
CA ALA A 416 -5.33 -12.27 -12.31
C ALA A 416 -5.92 -11.51 -13.51
N THR A 417 -7.21 -11.71 -13.76
CA THR A 417 -7.97 -10.91 -14.72
C THR A 417 -8.78 -9.85 -13.97
N PRO A 418 -8.81 -8.58 -14.42
CA PRO A 418 -9.64 -7.57 -13.77
C PRO A 418 -11.13 -7.91 -13.96
N GLY A 419 -11.95 -7.62 -12.95
CA GLY A 419 -13.40 -7.89 -13.01
C GLY A 419 -14.12 -7.09 -14.11
N GLU A 420 -13.58 -5.92 -14.45
CA GLU A 420 -13.99 -5.08 -15.57
C GLU A 420 -12.79 -4.71 -16.44
N GLY A 421 -12.98 -4.69 -17.76
CA GLY A 421 -11.93 -4.41 -18.73
C GLY A 421 -11.33 -3.01 -18.58
N GLY A 422 -10.01 -2.91 -18.72
CA GLY A 422 -9.26 -1.64 -18.68
C GLY A 422 -8.69 -1.27 -17.31
N ARG A 423 -9.05 -1.95 -16.22
CA ARG A 423 -8.43 -1.70 -14.91
C ARG A 423 -6.99 -2.23 -14.83
N ARG A 424 -6.08 -1.40 -14.33
CA ARG A 424 -4.69 -1.76 -14.06
C ARG A 424 -4.58 -2.44 -12.70
N LEU A 425 -4.30 -3.74 -12.71
CA LEU A 425 -4.11 -4.51 -11.49
C LEU A 425 -2.75 -4.22 -10.84
N THR A 426 -2.73 -4.24 -9.51
CA THR A 426 -1.49 -4.30 -8.71
C THR A 426 -1.55 -5.46 -7.71
N TYR A 427 -0.39 -6.05 -7.44
CA TYR A 427 -0.21 -7.32 -6.76
C TYR A 427 0.76 -7.14 -5.59
N ALA A 428 0.41 -7.65 -4.41
CA ALA A 428 1.30 -7.80 -3.27
C ALA A 428 1.28 -9.26 -2.80
N TRP A 429 2.44 -9.91 -2.86
CA TRP A 429 2.70 -11.23 -2.28
C TRP A 429 3.31 -11.05 -0.89
N GLU A 430 2.69 -11.60 0.15
CA GLU A 430 3.02 -11.30 1.54
C GLU A 430 3.08 -12.59 2.38
N GLN A 431 4.05 -12.75 3.29
CA GLN A 431 4.08 -13.90 4.20
C GLN A 431 2.96 -13.73 5.24
N VAL A 432 2.30 -14.83 5.62
CA VAL A 432 1.23 -14.83 6.62
C VAL A 432 1.42 -16.00 7.59
N GLY A 433 0.79 -15.93 8.77
CA GLY A 433 0.81 -17.01 9.77
C GLY A 433 1.42 -16.61 11.10
N ALA A 434 0.84 -17.14 12.19
CA ALA A 434 1.21 -16.85 13.56
C ALA A 434 2.54 -17.52 13.97
N TYR A 435 3.68 -16.88 13.70
CA TYR A 435 5.02 -17.40 14.05
C TYR A 435 5.64 -16.66 15.25
N GLY A 436 5.00 -16.73 16.41
CA GLY A 436 5.62 -16.55 17.74
C GLY A 436 6.28 -15.21 18.10
N GLY A 437 6.30 -14.21 17.22
CA GLY A 437 7.01 -12.93 17.37
C GLY A 437 8.19 -12.77 16.40
N ALA A 438 9.25 -12.07 16.83
CA ALA A 438 10.49 -11.90 16.05
C ALA A 438 11.35 -13.18 16.04
N GLY A 439 10.82 -14.25 15.45
CA GLY A 439 11.37 -15.60 15.62
C GLY A 439 12.70 -15.91 14.92
N THR A 440 13.30 -16.99 15.42
CA THR A 440 14.39 -17.74 14.79
C THR A 440 13.99 -18.29 13.42
N ASP A 441 14.96 -18.77 12.65
CA ASP A 441 14.70 -19.25 11.28
C ASP A 441 13.66 -20.40 11.21
N THR A 442 13.50 -21.14 12.31
CA THR A 442 12.47 -22.18 12.51
C THR A 442 11.05 -21.61 12.61
N ASP A 443 10.86 -20.58 13.43
CA ASP A 443 9.55 -20.17 13.96
C ASP A 443 9.34 -18.64 13.94
N GLY A 444 9.93 -17.94 12.98
CA GLY A 444 9.73 -16.50 12.76
C GLY A 444 9.29 -16.15 11.35
N ILE A 445 8.87 -14.90 11.13
CA ILE A 445 8.73 -14.37 9.77
C ILE A 445 10.11 -14.11 9.17
N LEU A 446 10.22 -14.51 7.90
CA LEU A 446 11.43 -14.40 7.09
C LEU A 446 11.28 -13.36 5.99
N PHE A 447 10.05 -13.16 5.48
CA PHE A 447 9.77 -12.26 4.37
C PHE A 447 8.71 -11.22 4.72
N ARG A 448 9.21 -10.00 4.90
CA ARG A 448 8.48 -8.74 4.84
C ARG A 448 7.53 -8.55 3.67
N SER A 449 6.61 -7.59 3.78
CA SER A 449 5.91 -7.04 2.63
C SER A 449 6.71 -5.97 1.87
N TRP A 450 6.19 -5.62 0.70
CA TRP A 450 6.64 -4.59 -0.23
C TRP A 450 5.41 -3.94 -0.90
N PRO A 451 5.44 -2.64 -1.21
CA PRO A 451 4.36 -1.97 -1.94
C PRO A 451 3.86 -2.72 -3.19
N PRO A 452 2.53 -2.72 -3.45
CA PRO A 452 1.95 -3.42 -4.60
C PRO A 452 2.57 -2.99 -5.94
N THR A 453 2.91 -3.96 -6.79
CA THR A 453 3.52 -3.73 -8.11
C THR A 453 2.58 -4.20 -9.23
N THR A 454 2.85 -3.84 -10.49
CA THR A 454 2.11 -4.40 -11.64
C THR A 454 2.46 -5.85 -11.98
N SER A 455 3.44 -6.44 -11.30
CA SER A 455 3.89 -7.83 -11.51
C SER A 455 3.19 -8.78 -10.54
N GLY A 456 2.51 -9.80 -11.08
CA GLY A 456 2.02 -10.95 -10.30
C GLY A 456 3.12 -11.89 -9.80
N ARG A 457 4.38 -11.64 -10.17
CA ARG A 457 5.59 -12.40 -9.80
C ARG A 457 6.41 -11.64 -8.75
N ARG A 458 6.74 -12.27 -7.62
CA ARG A 458 7.67 -11.78 -6.58
C ARG A 458 8.77 -12.81 -6.30
N THR A 459 10.02 -12.34 -6.21
CA THR A 459 11.19 -13.12 -5.73
C THR A 459 11.31 -13.04 -4.20
N PHE A 460 11.77 -14.12 -3.58
CA PHE A 460 11.99 -14.27 -2.14
C PHE A 460 13.41 -14.81 -1.85
N PRO A 461 14.32 -14.01 -1.26
CA PRO A 461 14.24 -12.55 -1.12
C PRO A 461 14.17 -11.88 -2.51
N ARG A 462 13.96 -10.56 -2.58
CA ARG A 462 14.06 -9.81 -3.83
C ARG A 462 15.37 -10.13 -4.57
N MET A 463 15.32 -10.08 -5.90
CA MET A 463 16.50 -10.31 -6.74
C MET A 463 17.70 -9.44 -6.33
N ALA A 464 17.49 -8.15 -6.04
CA ALA A 464 18.54 -7.23 -5.59
C ALA A 464 19.22 -7.61 -4.27
N ASP A 465 18.58 -8.42 -3.42
CA ASP A 465 19.12 -8.86 -2.13
C ASP A 465 19.71 -10.28 -2.26
N ALA A 466 19.10 -11.16 -3.07
CA ALA A 466 19.67 -12.43 -3.51
C ALA A 466 21.02 -12.25 -4.23
N LEU A 467 21.13 -11.28 -5.14
CA LEU A 467 22.35 -10.92 -5.88
C LEU A 467 23.50 -10.43 -4.98
N ARG A 468 23.24 -10.13 -3.71
CA ARG A 468 24.24 -9.71 -2.71
C ARG A 468 24.64 -10.82 -1.75
N GLY A 469 23.90 -11.94 -1.71
CA GLY A 469 24.09 -13.00 -0.72
C GLY A 469 23.90 -12.53 0.73
N GLN A 470 23.06 -11.53 0.98
CA GLN A 470 22.83 -10.96 2.31
C GLN A 470 21.52 -11.44 2.92
N ASP A 471 21.60 -12.29 3.93
CA ASP A 471 20.47 -12.60 4.81
C ASP A 471 20.26 -11.50 5.86
N GLY A 472 19.04 -10.97 5.94
CA GLY A 472 18.51 -10.16 7.04
C GLY A 472 18.63 -8.65 6.90
N GLY A 473 19.61 -8.13 6.16
CA GLY A 473 19.91 -6.69 6.10
C GLY A 473 18.77 -5.78 5.60
N THR A 474 17.84 -6.31 4.80
CA THR A 474 16.68 -5.57 4.25
C THR A 474 15.34 -5.99 4.85
N GLY A 475 15.36 -6.84 5.90
CA GLY A 475 14.16 -7.50 6.43
C GLY A 475 13.71 -8.73 5.64
N GLU A 476 14.56 -9.30 4.79
CA GLU A 476 14.35 -10.61 4.16
C GLU A 476 15.46 -11.59 4.56
N ARG A 477 15.11 -12.84 4.88
CA ARG A 477 16.05 -13.95 5.15
C ARG A 477 15.61 -15.20 4.41
N LEU A 478 16.53 -16.04 3.98
CA LEU A 478 16.21 -17.37 3.49
C LEU A 478 15.90 -18.34 4.66
N PRO A 479 14.94 -19.27 4.48
CA PRO A 479 14.66 -20.29 5.47
C PRO A 479 15.82 -21.28 5.57
N THR A 480 16.38 -21.46 6.77
CA THR A 480 17.58 -22.31 6.99
C THR A 480 17.26 -23.72 7.51
N ALA A 481 15.98 -24.07 7.67
CA ALA A 481 15.50 -25.35 8.19
C ALA A 481 14.19 -25.79 7.51
N THR A 482 13.85 -27.08 7.59
CA THR A 482 12.59 -27.63 7.07
C THR A 482 11.38 -27.03 7.78
N ARG A 483 10.52 -26.32 7.06
CA ARG A 483 9.28 -25.71 7.57
C ARG A 483 8.29 -25.42 6.45
N THR A 484 7.03 -25.21 6.79
CA THR A 484 6.06 -24.61 5.87
C THR A 484 6.01 -23.10 6.09
N LEU A 485 5.93 -22.36 4.99
CA LEU A 485 5.70 -20.93 4.93
C LEU A 485 4.36 -20.69 4.24
N ASP A 486 3.45 -19.99 4.90
CA ASP A 486 2.16 -19.61 4.35
C ASP A 486 2.25 -18.20 3.75
N PHE A 487 1.63 -17.99 2.60
CA PHE A 487 1.62 -16.72 1.87
C PHE A 487 0.21 -16.34 1.43
N THR A 488 -0.06 -15.04 1.37
CA THR A 488 -1.26 -14.51 0.71
C THR A 488 -0.84 -13.55 -0.40
N LEU A 489 -1.45 -13.72 -1.56
CA LEU A 489 -1.48 -12.74 -2.63
C LEU A 489 -2.70 -11.83 -2.45
N THR A 490 -2.49 -10.51 -2.41
CA THR A 490 -3.55 -9.51 -2.51
C THR A 490 -3.47 -8.79 -3.86
N VAL A 491 -4.50 -8.89 -4.69
CA VAL A 491 -4.63 -8.23 -6.00
C VAL A 491 -5.67 -7.11 -5.93
N ARG A 492 -5.28 -5.88 -6.27
CA ARG A 492 -6.10 -4.65 -6.24
C ARG A 492 -6.36 -4.15 -7.66
N ASP A 493 -7.54 -3.60 -7.94
CA ASP A 493 -7.87 -3.02 -9.25
C ASP A 493 -7.65 -1.49 -9.36
N ASN A 494 -7.33 -0.84 -8.23
CA ASN A 494 -6.97 0.58 -8.08
C ASN A 494 -8.04 1.58 -8.56
N ALA A 495 -9.30 1.17 -8.69
CA ALA A 495 -10.36 1.97 -9.32
C ALA A 495 -10.98 3.10 -8.46
N GLY A 496 -10.17 3.81 -7.65
CA GLY A 496 -10.62 4.92 -6.81
C GLY A 496 -11.77 4.54 -5.86
N GLU A 497 -12.86 5.30 -5.87
CA GLU A 497 -14.05 4.99 -5.06
C GLU A 497 -14.80 3.70 -5.49
N SER A 498 -14.45 3.14 -6.66
CA SER A 498 -14.95 1.85 -7.16
C SER A 498 -13.96 0.70 -6.92
N SER A 499 -12.80 0.95 -6.29
CA SER A 499 -11.76 -0.05 -6.03
C SER A 499 -12.26 -1.37 -5.46
N THR A 500 -11.74 -2.48 -5.95
CA THR A 500 -11.99 -3.82 -5.44
C THR A 500 -10.68 -4.60 -5.34
N LEU A 501 -10.69 -5.65 -4.52
CA LEU A 501 -9.53 -6.54 -4.39
C LEU A 501 -9.96 -8.00 -4.28
N ALA A 502 -9.01 -8.89 -4.55
CA ALA A 502 -9.13 -10.32 -4.30
C ALA A 502 -7.90 -10.83 -3.56
N GLN A 503 -8.10 -11.79 -2.66
CA GLN A 503 -7.02 -12.45 -1.93
C GLN A 503 -7.01 -13.95 -2.20
N ALA A 504 -5.83 -14.55 -2.37
CA ALA A 504 -5.66 -15.99 -2.48
C ALA A 504 -4.41 -16.46 -1.74
N ASN A 505 -4.45 -17.66 -1.17
CA ASN A 505 -3.36 -18.19 -0.34
C ASN A 505 -2.53 -19.22 -1.11
N ALA A 506 -1.22 -19.22 -0.87
CA ALA A 506 -0.27 -20.21 -1.34
C ALA A 506 0.54 -20.76 -0.15
N ARG A 507 1.17 -21.94 -0.31
CA ARG A 507 2.02 -22.54 0.72
C ARG A 507 3.30 -23.08 0.10
N VAL A 508 4.42 -22.74 0.72
CA VAL A 508 5.77 -23.17 0.33
C VAL A 508 6.31 -24.09 1.40
N HIS A 509 6.63 -25.32 1.02
CA HIS A 509 7.30 -26.29 1.87
C HIS A 509 8.80 -26.25 1.63
N VAL A 510 9.52 -25.76 2.62
CA VAL A 510 10.99 -25.71 2.63
C VAL A 510 11.52 -27.04 3.14
N VAL A 511 12.50 -27.60 2.45
CA VAL A 511 13.17 -28.86 2.79
C VAL A 511 14.66 -28.61 2.99
N ASP A 512 15.15 -28.85 4.20
CA ASP A 512 16.59 -28.76 4.50
C ASP A 512 17.32 -30.05 4.11
N THR A 513 18.12 -29.97 3.06
CA THR A 513 19.01 -31.04 2.58
C THR A 513 20.42 -30.95 3.20
N GLY A 514 20.65 -30.03 4.13
CA GLY A 514 21.92 -29.77 4.80
C GLY A 514 22.90 -28.88 4.01
N GLN A 515 22.54 -28.45 2.80
CA GLN A 515 23.32 -27.56 1.92
C GLN A 515 22.41 -26.49 1.29
N ALA A 516 22.99 -25.60 0.46
CA ALA A 516 22.25 -24.63 -0.36
C ALA A 516 22.42 -24.97 -1.84
N PHE A 517 21.37 -24.82 -2.65
CA PHE A 517 21.46 -24.91 -4.10
C PHE A 517 22.10 -23.60 -4.61
N ALA A 518 23.35 -23.68 -5.08
CA ALA A 518 24.21 -22.52 -5.29
C ALA A 518 25.06 -22.68 -6.56
N VAL A 519 25.27 -21.60 -7.31
CA VAL A 519 25.96 -21.58 -8.61
C VAL A 519 27.31 -20.88 -8.51
N ASP A 520 28.30 -21.39 -9.23
CA ASP A 520 29.64 -20.82 -9.37
C ASP A 520 30.01 -20.66 -10.86
N VAL A 521 30.80 -19.63 -11.17
CA VAL A 521 31.14 -19.20 -12.53
C VAL A 521 32.61 -18.78 -12.64
N PRO A 522 33.25 -18.96 -13.81
CA PRO A 522 34.59 -18.41 -14.03
C PRO A 522 34.55 -16.89 -13.97
N ALA A 523 35.55 -16.27 -13.35
CA ALA A 523 35.68 -14.81 -13.27
C ALA A 523 35.75 -14.11 -14.66
N THR A 524 36.04 -14.86 -15.73
CA THR A 524 35.96 -14.37 -17.11
C THR A 524 35.53 -15.49 -18.06
N ALA A 525 34.65 -15.18 -19.01
CA ALA A 525 34.20 -16.07 -20.09
C ALA A 525 34.25 -15.36 -21.46
N THR A 526 34.41 -16.12 -22.55
CA THR A 526 34.46 -15.58 -23.92
C THR A 526 33.09 -15.64 -24.60
N ALA A 527 32.66 -14.53 -25.21
CA ALA A 527 31.51 -14.50 -26.09
C ALA A 527 31.69 -15.46 -27.29
N GLY A 528 30.66 -16.25 -27.62
CA GLY A 528 30.69 -17.24 -28.71
C GLY A 528 31.44 -18.53 -28.39
N GLU A 529 31.78 -18.79 -27.12
CA GLU A 529 32.44 -20.03 -26.67
C GLU A 529 31.65 -20.68 -25.51
N PRO A 530 31.80 -21.99 -25.26
CA PRO A 530 31.19 -22.66 -24.11
C PRO A 530 31.75 -22.09 -22.79
N MET A 531 30.86 -21.62 -21.91
CA MET A 531 31.22 -21.20 -20.56
C MET A 531 31.07 -22.39 -19.60
N PRO A 532 32.13 -22.82 -18.91
CA PRO A 532 32.01 -23.87 -17.89
C PRO A 532 31.19 -23.33 -16.71
N LEU A 533 30.05 -23.97 -16.44
CA LEU A 533 29.11 -23.61 -15.38
C LEU A 533 29.03 -24.74 -14.37
N ARG A 534 28.97 -24.42 -13.07
CA ARG A 534 28.81 -25.42 -12.00
C ARG A 534 27.82 -24.98 -10.96
N TRP A 535 27.12 -25.94 -10.37
CA TRP A 535 26.27 -25.68 -9.21
C TRP A 535 26.28 -26.86 -8.24
N ASN A 536 26.02 -26.56 -6.97
CA ASN A 536 25.72 -27.56 -5.97
C ASN A 536 24.28 -28.04 -6.13
N VAL A 537 24.09 -29.25 -6.67
CA VAL A 537 22.77 -29.90 -6.79
C VAL A 537 22.05 -29.99 -5.44
N ALA A 538 22.78 -30.08 -4.33
CA ALA A 538 22.26 -30.02 -2.96
C ALA A 538 21.11 -31.00 -2.66
N GLY A 539 21.02 -32.14 -3.35
CA GLY A 539 19.93 -33.12 -3.21
C GLY A 539 18.58 -32.66 -3.76
N THR A 540 18.55 -31.60 -4.59
CA THR A 540 17.31 -31.08 -5.19
C THR A 540 16.75 -31.96 -6.33
N ASP A 541 17.60 -32.82 -6.88
CA ASP A 541 17.31 -33.85 -7.87
C ASP A 541 16.43 -35.00 -7.34
N ALA A 542 16.41 -35.19 -6.02
CA ALA A 542 15.70 -36.27 -5.34
C ALA A 542 14.34 -35.83 -4.73
N ASP A 543 13.51 -36.82 -4.41
CA ASP A 543 12.28 -36.60 -3.62
C ASP A 543 12.60 -36.00 -2.24
N PRO A 544 11.78 -35.05 -1.74
CA PRO A 544 10.50 -34.59 -2.28
C PRO A 544 10.60 -33.34 -3.20
N ILE A 545 11.80 -32.86 -3.50
CA ILE A 545 12.00 -31.66 -4.32
C ILE A 545 11.79 -31.98 -5.81
N ALA A 546 12.41 -33.08 -6.28
CA ALA A 546 12.26 -33.70 -7.60
C ALA A 546 12.54 -32.75 -8.78
N CYS A 547 13.60 -31.95 -8.66
CA CYS A 547 14.08 -31.08 -9.73
C CYS A 547 15.08 -31.82 -10.64
N HIS A 548 14.61 -32.47 -11.69
CA HIS A 548 15.49 -33.26 -12.57
C HIS A 548 16.21 -32.45 -13.66
N PHE A 549 15.68 -31.27 -14.00
CA PHE A 549 16.22 -30.40 -15.06
C PHE A 549 16.28 -28.94 -14.61
N VAL A 550 17.23 -28.20 -15.18
CA VAL A 550 17.46 -26.78 -14.91
C VAL A 550 17.61 -25.99 -16.20
N ASP A 551 17.17 -24.74 -16.16
CA ASP A 551 17.41 -23.75 -17.20
C ASP A 551 18.45 -22.73 -16.70
N VAL A 552 19.28 -22.23 -17.62
CA VAL A 552 20.34 -21.27 -17.33
C VAL A 552 19.99 -19.92 -17.94
N ASP A 553 19.85 -18.89 -17.10
CA ASP A 553 19.63 -17.51 -17.52
C ASP A 553 20.88 -16.65 -17.29
N LEU A 554 21.21 -15.80 -18.26
CA LEU A 554 22.31 -14.83 -18.25
C LEU A 554 21.77 -13.41 -18.16
N SER A 555 22.38 -12.59 -17.32
CA SER A 555 22.25 -11.13 -17.28
C SER A 555 23.60 -10.49 -17.65
N LEU A 556 23.56 -9.29 -18.23
CA LEU A 556 24.71 -8.50 -18.65
C LEU A 556 24.80 -7.13 -17.97
N ASP A 557 23.94 -6.87 -16.98
CA ASP A 557 23.68 -5.55 -16.41
C ASP A 557 23.68 -5.54 -14.87
N GLY A 558 24.17 -6.59 -14.23
CA GLY A 558 24.18 -6.76 -12.78
C GLY A 558 22.97 -7.52 -12.23
N GLY A 559 22.02 -7.91 -13.08
CA GLY A 559 20.87 -8.75 -12.74
C GLY A 559 19.50 -8.08 -12.92
N ASP A 560 19.42 -7.03 -13.73
CA ASP A 560 18.19 -6.31 -14.05
C ASP A 560 17.41 -7.07 -15.14
N ASP A 561 17.93 -7.19 -16.37
CA ASP A 561 17.37 -8.03 -17.45
C ASP A 561 18.04 -9.42 -17.53
N TRP A 562 17.27 -10.43 -17.97
CA TRP A 562 17.70 -11.83 -18.02
C TRP A 562 17.31 -12.51 -19.34
N THR A 563 18.26 -13.21 -19.97
CA THR A 563 18.08 -13.99 -21.20
C THR A 563 18.47 -15.45 -20.97
N THR A 564 17.58 -16.40 -21.25
CA THR A 564 17.87 -17.83 -21.16
C THR A 564 18.89 -18.25 -22.24
N ILE A 565 19.97 -18.92 -21.82
CA ILE A 565 21.07 -19.41 -22.68
C ILE A 565 21.17 -20.94 -22.76
N ALA A 566 20.52 -21.67 -21.86
CA ALA A 566 20.29 -23.11 -21.95
C ALA A 566 18.97 -23.50 -21.26
N VAL A 567 18.37 -24.61 -21.72
CA VAL A 567 17.09 -25.15 -21.22
C VAL A 567 17.15 -26.67 -21.15
N ASP A 568 16.37 -27.27 -20.24
CA ASP A 568 16.28 -28.72 -20.04
C ASP A 568 17.66 -29.40 -19.75
N GLU A 569 18.62 -28.67 -19.16
CA GLU A 569 19.92 -29.23 -18.77
C GLU A 569 19.74 -30.18 -17.56
N PRO A 570 20.42 -31.34 -17.49
CA PRO A 570 20.31 -32.25 -16.34
C PRO A 570 20.76 -31.58 -15.03
N ASN A 571 20.04 -31.82 -13.93
CA ASN A 571 20.43 -31.31 -12.61
C ASN A 571 21.51 -32.20 -11.93
N ASP A 572 22.65 -32.42 -12.60
CA ASP A 572 23.75 -33.27 -12.11
C ASP A 572 24.98 -32.49 -11.59
N GLY A 573 25.10 -31.20 -11.94
CA GLY A 573 25.97 -30.23 -11.27
C GLY A 573 26.95 -29.47 -12.16
N ASP A 574 27.08 -29.81 -13.44
CA ASP A 574 27.84 -29.01 -14.41
C ASP A 574 27.21 -28.94 -15.81
N ALA A 575 27.46 -27.82 -16.49
CA ALA A 575 27.01 -27.57 -17.86
C ALA A 575 28.04 -26.72 -18.61
N ALA A 576 27.92 -26.66 -19.93
CA ALA A 576 28.79 -25.85 -20.79
C ALA A 576 28.01 -24.98 -21.80
N PRO A 577 27.06 -24.14 -21.36
CA PRO A 577 26.24 -23.32 -22.26
C PRO A 577 27.10 -22.40 -23.11
N VAL A 578 26.77 -22.30 -24.41
CA VAL A 578 27.48 -21.44 -25.36
C VAL A 578 26.98 -20.01 -25.21
N LEU A 579 27.88 -19.09 -24.83
CA LEU A 579 27.54 -17.67 -24.73
C LEU A 579 27.26 -17.09 -26.13
N PRO A 580 26.30 -16.15 -26.28
CA PRO A 580 26.13 -15.36 -27.50
C PRO A 580 27.46 -14.72 -27.96
N ASP A 581 27.59 -14.51 -29.27
CA ASP A 581 28.87 -14.11 -29.92
C ASP A 581 29.17 -12.60 -29.87
N HIS A 582 28.11 -11.78 -29.77
CA HIS A 582 28.18 -10.32 -29.90
C HIS A 582 28.25 -9.56 -28.56
N ILE A 583 27.98 -10.25 -27.45
CA ILE A 583 27.86 -9.67 -26.10
C ILE A 583 29.21 -9.33 -25.46
N ALA A 584 29.20 -8.43 -24.49
CA ALA A 584 30.28 -8.17 -23.55
C ALA A 584 29.73 -7.44 -22.32
N SER A 585 30.28 -7.71 -21.14
CA SER A 585 29.94 -7.00 -19.89
C SER A 585 30.99 -7.25 -18.82
N ASP A 586 31.20 -6.27 -17.94
CA ASP A 586 31.92 -6.39 -16.67
C ASP A 586 30.98 -6.64 -15.46
N ARG A 587 29.67 -6.66 -15.71
CA ARG A 587 28.57 -6.86 -14.74
C ARG A 587 27.70 -8.07 -15.10
N ALA A 588 28.31 -9.15 -15.61
CA ALA A 588 27.55 -10.33 -15.99
C ALA A 588 27.14 -11.14 -14.75
N ARG A 589 25.93 -11.74 -14.78
CA ARG A 589 25.38 -12.60 -13.72
C ARG A 589 24.72 -13.83 -14.33
N VAL A 590 24.78 -14.97 -13.64
CA VAL A 590 24.10 -16.21 -14.05
C VAL A 590 23.10 -16.63 -12.98
N ARG A 591 21.96 -17.13 -13.44
CA ARG A 591 20.92 -17.79 -12.65
C ARG A 591 20.71 -19.21 -13.19
N VAL A 592 20.77 -20.20 -12.31
CA VAL A 592 20.35 -21.58 -12.62
C VAL A 592 19.03 -21.80 -11.90
N ARG A 593 17.95 -22.05 -12.64
CA ARG A 593 16.60 -22.23 -12.08
C ARG A 593 16.07 -23.61 -12.41
N CYS A 594 15.28 -24.19 -11.53
CA CYS A 594 14.61 -25.46 -11.81
C CYS A 594 13.54 -25.32 -12.91
N ASP A 595 13.27 -26.39 -13.66
CA ASP A 595 12.25 -26.41 -14.72
C ASP A 595 10.81 -26.34 -14.16
N ARG A 596 10.52 -27.09 -13.09
CA ARG A 596 9.17 -27.30 -12.51
C ARG A 596 8.99 -26.75 -11.11
N ARG A 597 10.06 -26.41 -10.41
CA ARG A 597 10.02 -25.85 -9.05
C ARG A 597 10.44 -24.37 -9.09
N PRO A 598 9.81 -23.46 -8.34
CA PRO A 598 10.08 -22.04 -8.48
C PRO A 598 11.31 -21.59 -7.68
N PHE A 599 12.36 -22.41 -7.56
CA PHE A 599 13.62 -22.07 -6.88
C PHE A 599 14.78 -21.89 -7.87
N PHE A 600 15.80 -21.14 -7.47
CA PHE A 600 16.98 -20.86 -8.29
C PHE A 600 18.22 -20.54 -7.46
N ALA A 601 19.39 -20.83 -8.03
CA ALA A 601 20.68 -20.29 -7.61
C ALA A 601 21.02 -19.04 -8.45
N VAL A 602 21.73 -18.07 -7.88
CA VAL A 602 22.21 -16.88 -8.60
C VAL A 602 23.61 -16.47 -8.14
N THR A 603 24.45 -16.01 -9.06
CA THR A 603 25.82 -15.54 -8.78
C THR A 603 25.81 -14.27 -7.92
N THR A 604 26.46 -14.31 -6.76
CA THR A 604 26.52 -13.18 -5.79
C THR A 604 27.59 -12.14 -6.12
N SER A 605 28.54 -12.47 -7.00
CA SER A 605 29.49 -11.53 -7.62
C SER A 605 29.28 -11.43 -9.13
N ASP A 606 29.70 -10.31 -9.71
CA ASP A 606 29.80 -10.14 -11.16
C ASP A 606 30.96 -10.97 -11.75
N PHE A 607 30.84 -11.36 -13.01
CA PHE A 607 31.94 -11.87 -13.82
C PHE A 607 32.05 -11.10 -15.15
N SER A 608 33.20 -11.23 -15.83
CA SER A 608 33.44 -10.55 -17.11
C SER A 608 33.12 -11.45 -18.31
N VAL A 609 32.27 -10.99 -19.22
CA VAL A 609 32.14 -11.56 -20.57
C VAL A 609 32.95 -10.71 -21.54
N VAL A 610 34.01 -11.28 -22.11
CA VAL A 610 34.89 -10.60 -23.08
C VAL A 610 34.56 -11.01 -24.51
N LYS A 611 34.67 -10.08 -25.46
CA LYS A 611 34.52 -10.41 -26.88
C LYS A 611 35.65 -11.31 -27.34
N ARG A 612 35.31 -12.29 -28.18
CA ARG A 612 36.30 -13.13 -28.86
C ARG A 612 37.29 -12.26 -29.64
N ALA A 613 38.58 -12.46 -29.44
CA ALA A 613 39.61 -11.79 -30.22
C ALA A 613 39.48 -12.17 -31.70
N ALA A 614 39.42 -11.17 -32.58
CA ALA A 614 39.51 -11.39 -34.02
C ALA A 614 40.86 -12.04 -34.36
N ARG A 615 40.81 -13.10 -35.19
CA ARG A 615 41.99 -13.84 -35.67
C ARG A 615 42.36 -13.40 -37.09
#